data_AF-Q2XPC2-F1
#
_entry.id   AF-Q2XPC2-F1
#
_cell.length_a   1.000
_cell.length_b   1.000
_cell.length_c   1.000
_cell.angle_alpha   90.00
_cell.angle_beta   90.00
_cell.angle_gamma   90.00
#
_symmetry.space_group_name_H-M   'P 1'
#
loop_
_entity.id
_entity.type
_entity.pdbx_description
1 polymer ?
#
loop_
_entity_poly.entity_id
_entity_poly.type
_entity_poly.pdbx_seq_one_letter_code
_entity_poly.pdbx_strand_id
1 'polypeptide(L)' 'GIELIDSYVFNQAEYIRFNSTVGRFVGYTEHGLKNAEAWNSDAGILGQEQGELERFCKHNTANHYSAILDKT' A
#
# COMPACT_ATOMS: atom_id res chain seq x y z
N GLY A 1 14.80 3.07 -4.48
CA GLY A 1 13.90 3.48 -3.37
C GLY A 1 13.00 2.30 -3.04
N ILE A 2 12.40 2.31 -1.85
CA ILE A 2 11.36 1.33 -1.47
C ILE A 2 10.01 1.95 -1.78
N GLU A 3 9.09 1.15 -2.30
CA GLU A 3 7.72 1.54 -2.63
C GLU A 3 6.76 0.52 -1.99
N LEU A 4 5.69 1.03 -1.38
CA LEU A 4 4.56 0.22 -0.97
C LEU A 4 3.48 0.27 -2.05
N ILE A 5 3.02 -0.91 -2.44
CA ILE A 5 1.85 -1.14 -3.29
C ILE A 5 0.91 -2.08 -2.52
N ASP A 6 -0.30 -1.62 -2.24
CA ASP A 6 -1.38 -2.45 -1.69
C ASP A 6 -2.55 -2.51 -2.69
N SER A 7 -2.88 -3.72 -3.14
CA SER A 7 -3.80 -3.98 -4.24
C SER A 7 -4.98 -4.84 -3.79
N TYR A 8 -6.18 -4.33 -3.99
CA TYR A 8 -7.42 -5.04 -3.72
C TYR A 8 -7.96 -5.63 -5.01
N VAL A 9 -8.00 -6.97 -5.07
CA VAL A 9 -8.29 -7.73 -6.29
C VAL A 9 -9.45 -8.69 -6.04
N PHE A 10 -10.43 -8.70 -6.93
CA PHE A 10 -11.55 -9.63 -6.91
C PHE A 10 -11.68 -10.30 -8.29
N ASN A 11 -11.75 -11.64 -8.33
CA ASN A 11 -11.80 -12.41 -9.57
C ASN A 11 -10.72 -12.00 -10.60
N GLN A 12 -9.47 -11.84 -10.14
CA GLN A 12 -8.33 -11.38 -10.95
C GLN A 12 -8.45 -9.96 -11.50
N ALA A 13 -9.53 -9.23 -11.19
CA ALA A 13 -9.70 -7.83 -11.53
C ALA A 13 -9.33 -6.96 -10.33
N GLU A 14 -8.29 -6.14 -10.48
CA GLU A 14 -7.96 -5.11 -9.51
C GLU A 14 -9.04 -4.03 -9.53
N TYR A 15 -9.57 -3.69 -8.35
CA TYR A 15 -10.59 -2.66 -8.24
C TYR A 15 -10.12 -1.45 -7.43
N ILE A 16 -9.15 -1.60 -6.51
CA ILE A 16 -8.51 -0.51 -5.76
C ILE A 16 -7.01 -0.77 -5.64
N ARG A 17 -6.19 0.29 -5.69
CA ARG A 17 -4.79 0.26 -5.29
C ARG A 17 -4.41 1.47 -4.45
N PHE A 18 -3.65 1.26 -3.38
CA PHE A 18 -2.82 2.29 -2.78
C PHE A 18 -1.40 2.17 -3.33
N ASN A 19 -0.82 3.30 -3.74
CA ASN A 19 0.61 3.39 -4.05
C ASN A 19 1.21 4.51 -3.20
N SER A 20 2.26 4.21 -2.44
CA SER A 20 2.97 5.20 -1.60
C SER A 20 3.52 6.42 -2.36
N THR A 21 3.83 6.29 -3.66
CA THR A 21 4.25 7.43 -4.51
C THR A 21 3.09 8.35 -4.86
N VAL A 22 1.86 7.83 -4.90
CA VAL A 22 0.62 8.60 -5.13
C VAL A 22 0.04 9.09 -3.80
N GLY A 23 0.21 8.32 -2.73
CA GLY A 23 -0.19 8.67 -1.36
C GLY A 23 -1.69 8.56 -1.08
N ARG A 24 -2.46 7.87 -1.92
CA ARG A 24 -3.91 7.68 -1.76
C ARG A 24 -4.42 6.46 -2.54
N PHE A 25 -5.62 6.00 -2.18
CA PHE A 25 -6.31 4.94 -2.90
C PHE A 25 -6.80 5.42 -4.28
N VAL A 26 -6.63 4.59 -5.30
CA VAL A 26 -7.11 4.79 -6.66
C VAL A 26 -8.03 3.64 -7.03
N GLY A 27 -9.26 3.95 -7.45
CA GLY A 27 -10.23 2.97 -7.93
C GLY A 27 -10.14 2.76 -9.45
N TYR A 28 -10.27 1.51 -9.91
CA TYR A 28 -10.19 1.13 -11.33
C TYR A 28 -11.52 0.64 -11.93
N THR A 29 -12.54 0.48 -11.08
CA THR A 29 -13.91 0.14 -11.48
C THR A 29 -14.88 1.12 -10.83
N GLU A 30 -16.14 1.18 -11.26
CA GLU A 30 -17.14 2.05 -10.62
C GLU A 30 -17.27 1.76 -9.11
N HIS A 31 -17.25 0.48 -8.73
CA HIS A 31 -17.24 0.07 -7.33
C HIS A 31 -15.96 0.53 -6.61
N GLY A 32 -14.81 0.34 -7.25
CA GLY A 32 -13.52 0.77 -6.72
C GLY A 32 -13.41 2.28 -6.52
N LEU A 33 -14.00 3.08 -7.42
CA LEU A 33 -14.01 4.54 -7.31
C LEU A 33 -14.78 5.01 -6.07
N LYS A 34 -15.98 4.46 -5.83
CA LYS A 34 -16.80 4.80 -4.64
C LYS A 34 -16.09 4.43 -3.34
N ASN A 35 -15.45 3.26 -3.30
CA ASN A 35 -14.68 2.83 -2.14
C ASN A 35 -13.42 3.68 -1.93
N ALA A 36 -12.69 3.99 -2.99
CA ALA A 36 -11.50 4.84 -2.91
C ALA A 36 -11.85 6.26 -2.43
N GLU A 37 -12.97 6.83 -2.88
CA GLU A 37 -13.47 8.11 -2.37
C GLU A 37 -13.75 8.03 -0.85
N ALA A 38 -14.48 6.99 -0.41
CA ALA A 38 -14.78 6.79 1.00
C ALA A 38 -13.50 6.65 1.85
N TRP A 39 -12.57 5.79 1.44
CA TRP A 39 -11.32 5.54 2.18
C TRP A 39 -10.38 6.74 2.19
N ASN A 40 -10.31 7.50 1.09
CA ASN A 40 -9.51 8.72 1.05
C ASN A 40 -10.11 9.85 1.89
N SER A 41 -11.44 9.82 2.14
CA SER A 41 -12.11 10.80 3.00
C SER A 41 -11.95 10.51 4.50
N ASP A 42 -11.64 9.26 4.87
CA ASP A 42 -11.35 8.86 6.24
C ASP A 42 -9.85 9.03 6.54
N ALA A 43 -9.51 10.04 7.33
CA ALA A 43 -8.13 10.34 7.70
C ALA A 43 -7.46 9.23 8.50
N GLY A 44 -8.22 8.41 9.23
CA GLY A 44 -7.69 7.26 9.96
C GLY A 44 -7.24 6.15 9.02
N ILE A 45 -8.09 5.81 8.04
CA ILE A 45 -7.77 4.78 7.03
C ILE A 45 -6.62 5.24 6.15
N LEU A 46 -6.72 6.44 5.56
CA LEU A 46 -5.69 6.96 4.66
C LEU A 46 -4.35 7.16 5.38
N GLY A 47 -4.38 7.70 6.61
CA GLY A 47 -3.18 7.95 7.39
C GLY A 47 -2.48 6.66 7.81
N GLN A 48 -3.23 5.62 8.16
CA GLN A 48 -2.66 4.29 8.44
C GLN A 48 -1.92 3.77 7.21
N GLU A 49 -2.58 3.76 6.04
CA GLU A 49 -2.00 3.23 4.80
C GLU A 49 -0.76 4.02 4.35
N GLN A 50 -0.78 5.36 4.47
CA GLN A 50 0.38 6.21 4.22
C GLN A 50 1.58 5.88 5.12
N GLY A 51 1.33 5.43 6.35
CA GLY A 51 2.37 5.06 7.32
C GLY A 51 3.03 3.69 7.07
N GLU A 52 2.39 2.81 6.30
CA GLU A 52 2.85 1.43 6.11
C GLU A 52 4.21 1.32 5.39
N LEU A 53 4.56 2.30 4.54
CA LEU A 53 5.89 2.34 3.90
C LEU A 53 7.02 2.39 4.93
N GLU A 54 6.90 3.23 5.95
CA GLU A 54 7.90 3.35 7.02
C GLU A 54 7.77 2.20 8.02
N ARG A 55 6.54 1.97 8.50
CA ARG A 55 6.25 1.05 9.60
C ARG A 55 6.52 -0.41 9.23
N PHE A 56 6.14 -0.81 8.02
CA PHE A 56 6.20 -2.21 7.59
C PHE A 56 7.31 -2.42 6.55
N CYS A 57 7.23 -1.77 5.39
CA CYS A 57 8.13 -2.07 4.27
C CYS A 57 9.60 -1.78 4.61
N LYS A 58 9.93 -0.55 5.02
CA LYS A 58 11.32 -0.17 5.34
C LYS A 58 11.86 -0.92 6.55
N HIS A 59 11.07 -1.02 7.62
CA HIS A 59 11.44 -1.77 8.82
C HIS A 59 11.81 -3.23 8.51
N ASN A 60 10.92 -3.96 7.82
CA ASN A 60 11.15 -5.37 7.50
C ASN A 60 12.23 -5.55 6.44
N THR A 61 12.31 -4.66 5.45
CA THR A 61 13.37 -4.73 4.43
C THR A 61 14.75 -4.64 5.08
N ALA A 62 14.96 -3.74 6.05
CA ALA A 62 16.22 -3.65 6.76
C ALA A 62 16.57 -4.96 7.49
N ASN A 63 15.60 -5.54 8.22
CA ASN A 63 15.81 -6.81 8.93
C ASN A 63 16.13 -7.97 7.97
N HIS A 64 15.38 -8.10 6.87
CA HIS A 64 15.58 -9.17 5.89
C HIS A 64 16.87 -9.00 5.11
N TYR A 65 17.20 -7.78 4.71
CA TYR A 65 18.40 -7.50 3.93
C TYR A 65 19.66 -7.84 4.72
N SER A 66 19.74 -7.43 6.00
CA SER A 66 20.83 -7.82 6.90
C SER A 66 20.93 -9.34 7.02
N ALA A 67 19.80 -10.03 7.28
CA ALA A 67 19.79 -11.49 7.43
C ALA A 67 20.19 -12.27 6.16
N ILE A 68 20.02 -11.68 4.97
CA ILE A 68 20.47 -12.26 3.70
C ILE A 68 21.97 -12.03 3.51
N LEU A 69 22.45 -10.81 3.74
CA LEU A 69 23.86 -10.47 3.55
C LEU A 69 24.78 -11.14 4.56
N ASP A 70 24.36 -11.29 5.82
CA ASP A 70 25.15 -11.95 6.87
C ASP A 70 25.39 -13.46 6.59
N LYS A 71 24.70 -14.02 5.59
CA LYS A 71 24.88 -15.41 5.12
C LYS A 71 25.79 -15.52 3.89
N THR A 72 26.34 -14.41 3.41
CA THR A 72 27.28 -14.35 2.28
C THR A 72 28.70 -14.17 2.79
#